data_AF-M4SXE9-F1
#
_entry.id   AF-M4SXE9-F1
#
_cell.length_a   1.000
_cell.length_b   1.000
_cell.length_c   1.000
_cell.angle_alpha   90.00
_cell.angle_beta   90.00
_cell.angle_gamma   90.00
#
_symmetry.space_group_name_H-M   'P 1'
#
loop_
_entity.id
_entity.type
_entity.pdbx_description
1 polymer ?
#
loop_
_entity_poly.entity_id
_entity_poly.type
_entity_poly.pdbx_seq_one_letter_code
_entity_poly.pdbx_strand_id
1 'polypeptide(L)'
;VLAKPTDDAAKAAAALALAAETAAAAQLNKLKQQAEKAIKAVGYGHAGAAFITGFYQLLASNDNSNNAYCLDSSGGNDNGAGEMTTLGCSETSDADFVAGPGPKTDELSATGFAWHTQISTGSGKGTANKCGFLKTHGTPQSNAGFYSTRPANDKGLAHGLLTLNGANDPIAPALTDLSGKAADPALSFWHSAHKAVTSSDDEKSDTTSEDETQRLKDLAGGTKIEEALKIVLAGQNNTKPEELKGNLDDVKIAFFGKNNDKIDSLWTDLKATKVIETGAGTDKTRTLGEITGGAELQKILAYYTAQTQETFKTITKQITNLETELADEKGKSL
;
A
#
# COMPACT_ATOMS: atom_id res chain seq x y z
N VAL A 1 -20.36 -4.10 -40.57
CA VAL A 1 -21.44 -4.14 -39.55
C VAL A 1 -20.80 -4.48 -38.23
N LEU A 2 -20.76 -3.53 -37.29
CA LEU A 2 -20.22 -3.77 -35.94
C LEU A 2 -21.18 -4.72 -35.23
N ALA A 3 -20.66 -5.85 -34.74
CA ALA A 3 -21.46 -6.82 -34.00
C ALA A 3 -21.97 -6.16 -32.71
N LYS A 4 -23.29 -6.12 -32.52
CA LYS A 4 -23.92 -5.68 -31.28
C LYS A 4 -24.16 -6.93 -30.41
N PRO A 5 -23.72 -6.95 -29.14
CA PRO A 5 -24.09 -8.01 -28.21
C PRO A 5 -25.62 -8.10 -28.08
N THR A 6 -26.15 -9.24 -27.64
CA THR A 6 -27.56 -9.34 -27.23
C THR A 6 -27.81 -8.42 -26.03
N ASP A 7 -29.04 -7.91 -25.87
CA ASP A 7 -29.37 -6.94 -24.82
C ASP A 7 -28.99 -7.44 -23.42
N ASP A 8 -29.12 -8.73 -23.15
CA ASP A 8 -28.77 -9.31 -21.84
C ASP A 8 -27.26 -9.51 -21.65
N ALA A 9 -26.51 -9.84 -22.72
CA ALA A 9 -25.05 -9.88 -22.65
C ALA A 9 -24.45 -8.47 -22.46
N ALA A 10 -25.03 -7.46 -23.12
CA ALA A 10 -24.64 -6.06 -22.92
C ALA A 10 -24.90 -5.59 -21.48
N LYS A 11 -26.04 -5.97 -20.89
CA LYS A 11 -26.36 -5.68 -19.47
C LYS A 11 -25.39 -6.35 -18.51
N ALA A 12 -25.14 -7.65 -18.71
CA ALA A 12 -24.20 -8.41 -17.90
C ALA A 12 -22.79 -7.80 -17.95
N ALA A 13 -22.33 -7.43 -19.14
CA ALA A 13 -21.06 -6.74 -19.34
C ALA A 13 -21.01 -5.37 -18.66
N ALA A 14 -22.08 -4.56 -18.74
CA ALA A 14 -22.14 -3.25 -18.09
C ALA A 14 -22.07 -3.37 -16.56
N ALA A 15 -22.77 -4.34 -15.98
CA ALA A 15 -22.71 -4.60 -14.53
C ALA A 15 -21.32 -5.07 -14.09
N LEU A 16 -20.69 -5.97 -14.85
CA LEU A 16 -19.31 -6.40 -14.58
C LEU A 16 -18.31 -5.26 -14.70
N ALA A 17 -18.46 -4.39 -15.71
CA ALA A 17 -17.60 -3.22 -15.89
C ALA A 17 -17.70 -2.25 -14.71
N LEU A 18 -18.91 -1.95 -14.24
CA LEU A 18 -19.12 -1.08 -13.08
C LEU A 18 -18.59 -1.72 -11.77
N ALA A 19 -18.79 -3.03 -11.60
CA ALA A 19 -18.23 -3.76 -10.46
C ALA A 19 -16.68 -3.75 -10.48
N ALA A 20 -16.08 -3.93 -11.67
CA ALA A 20 -14.64 -3.86 -11.88
C ALA A 20 -14.08 -2.45 -11.60
N GLU A 21 -14.76 -1.39 -12.06
CA GLU A 21 -14.39 0.00 -11.75
C GLU A 21 -14.41 0.27 -10.25
N THR A 22 -15.48 -0.17 -9.58
CA THR A 22 -15.63 -0.02 -8.13
C THR A 22 -14.58 -0.84 -7.36
N ALA A 23 -14.19 -2.00 -7.87
CA ALA A 23 -13.10 -2.81 -7.32
C ALA A 23 -11.74 -2.13 -7.50
N ALA A 24 -11.45 -1.63 -8.69
CA ALA A 24 -10.22 -0.90 -9.00
C ALA A 24 -10.07 0.36 -8.15
N ALA A 25 -11.15 1.13 -7.94
CA ALA A 25 -11.13 2.31 -7.08
C ALA A 25 -10.83 1.95 -5.60
N ALA A 26 -11.41 0.84 -5.10
CA ALA A 26 -11.11 0.35 -3.76
C ALA A 26 -9.66 -0.13 -3.64
N GLN A 27 -9.15 -0.83 -4.65
CA GLN A 27 -7.76 -1.27 -4.70
C GLN A 27 -6.78 -0.09 -4.70
N LEU A 28 -7.09 0.98 -5.45
CA LEU A 28 -6.29 2.20 -5.46
C LEU A 28 -6.27 2.86 -4.08
N ASN A 29 -7.40 2.90 -3.37
CA ASN A 29 -7.44 3.43 -2.01
C ASN A 29 -6.65 2.58 -1.02
N LYS A 30 -6.72 1.24 -1.14
CA LYS A 30 -5.89 0.34 -0.34
C LYS A 30 -4.41 0.53 -0.63
N LEU A 31 -4.03 0.61 -1.90
CA LEU A 31 -2.64 0.85 -2.32
C LEU A 31 -2.10 2.17 -1.75
N LYS A 32 -2.91 3.23 -1.70
CA LYS A 32 -2.52 4.49 -1.04
C LYS A 32 -2.22 4.29 0.45
N GLN A 33 -3.08 3.55 1.16
CA GLN A 33 -2.87 3.25 2.58
C GLN A 33 -1.62 2.39 2.81
N GLN A 34 -1.42 1.38 1.97
CA GLN A 34 -0.24 0.50 1.99
C GLN A 34 1.04 1.28 1.71
N ALA A 35 1.04 2.15 0.69
CA ALA A 35 2.17 3.00 0.38
C ALA A 35 2.50 3.95 1.54
N GLU A 36 1.50 4.54 2.19
CA GLU A 36 1.71 5.42 3.34
C GLU A 36 2.34 4.67 4.53
N LYS A 37 1.90 3.43 4.79
CA LYS A 37 2.48 2.55 5.81
C LYS A 37 3.92 2.17 5.48
N ALA A 38 4.19 1.76 4.24
CA ALA A 38 5.53 1.42 3.78
C ALA A 38 6.49 2.61 3.88
N ILE A 39 6.06 3.81 3.47
CA ILE A 39 6.87 5.04 3.59
C ILE A 39 7.19 5.33 5.06
N LYS A 40 6.22 5.18 5.97
CA LYS A 40 6.46 5.35 7.42
C LYS A 40 7.44 4.30 7.94
N ALA A 41 7.26 3.03 7.58
CA ALA A 41 8.15 1.94 7.99
C ALA A 41 9.59 2.19 7.54
N VAL A 42 9.80 2.56 6.28
CA VAL A 42 11.13 2.91 5.73
C VAL A 42 11.69 4.14 6.44
N GLY A 43 10.90 5.20 6.61
CA GLY A 43 11.35 6.43 7.25
C GLY A 43 11.80 6.22 8.70
N TYR A 44 11.00 5.54 9.51
CA TYR A 44 11.37 5.24 10.90
C TYR A 44 12.49 4.20 11.00
N GLY A 45 12.46 3.14 10.18
CA GLY A 45 13.48 2.09 10.16
C GLY A 45 14.85 2.66 9.79
N HIS A 46 14.91 3.46 8.73
CA HIS A 46 16.14 4.12 8.29
C HIS A 46 16.65 5.12 9.32
N ALA A 47 15.78 5.96 9.90
CA ALA A 47 16.19 6.87 10.97
C ALA A 47 16.75 6.12 12.18
N GLY A 48 16.12 5.00 12.57
CA GLY A 48 16.59 4.15 13.66
C GLY A 48 17.97 3.56 13.39
N ALA A 49 18.16 3.00 12.19
CA ALA A 49 19.46 2.48 11.74
C ALA A 49 20.53 3.59 11.73
N ALA A 50 20.21 4.79 11.23
CA ALA A 50 21.14 5.91 11.19
C ALA A 50 21.53 6.39 12.60
N PHE A 51 20.61 6.43 13.57
CA PHE A 51 20.93 6.78 14.95
C PHE A 51 21.88 5.77 15.59
N ILE A 52 21.69 4.48 15.30
CA ILE A 52 22.53 3.39 15.79
C ILE A 52 23.90 3.46 15.14
N THR A 53 23.97 3.34 13.81
CA THR A 53 25.24 3.31 13.06
C THR A 53 26.04 4.58 13.29
N GLY A 54 25.41 5.77 13.20
CA GLY A 54 26.12 7.04 13.42
C GLY A 54 26.70 7.16 14.83
N PHE A 55 26.00 6.63 15.84
CA PHE A 55 26.51 6.61 17.20
C PHE A 55 27.68 5.61 17.37
N TYR A 56 27.58 4.42 16.80
CA TYR A 56 28.71 3.48 16.82
C TYR A 56 29.92 4.01 16.04
N GLN A 57 29.71 4.65 14.89
CA GLN A 57 30.79 5.30 14.13
C GLN A 57 31.47 6.40 14.95
N LEU A 58 30.71 7.18 15.72
CA LEU A 58 31.27 8.16 16.65
C LEU A 58 32.15 7.49 17.70
N LEU A 59 31.70 6.39 18.32
CA LEU A 59 32.51 5.65 19.29
C LEU A 59 33.77 5.04 18.63
N ALA A 60 33.65 4.50 17.42
CA ALA A 60 34.77 3.95 16.66
C ALA A 60 35.81 5.01 16.27
N SER A 61 35.36 6.23 16.00
CA SER A 61 36.24 7.36 15.66
C SER A 61 37.11 7.84 16.82
N ASN A 62 36.76 7.47 18.06
CA ASN A 62 37.54 7.79 19.27
C ASN A 62 38.66 6.77 19.49
N ASP A 63 39.49 6.53 18.47
CA ASP A 63 40.67 5.65 18.54
C ASP A 63 41.99 6.45 18.56
N ASN A 64 42.96 5.93 19.30
CA ASN A 64 44.35 6.39 19.29
C ASN A 64 45.29 5.20 19.11
N SER A 65 45.33 4.65 17.89
CA SER A 65 46.22 3.53 17.53
C SER A 65 46.08 2.34 18.49
N ASN A 66 44.85 1.99 18.87
CA ASN A 66 44.47 0.93 19.83
C ASN A 66 44.95 1.15 21.29
N ASN A 67 45.63 2.24 21.60
CA ASN A 67 45.98 2.58 22.98
C ASN A 67 44.76 3.09 23.77
N ALA A 68 43.87 3.81 23.09
CA ALA A 68 42.57 4.25 23.59
C ALA A 68 41.52 4.01 22.49
N TYR A 69 40.34 3.52 22.86
CA TYR A 69 39.22 3.22 21.98
C TYR A 69 37.90 3.21 22.77
N CYS A 70 36.78 3.51 22.11
CA CYS A 70 35.46 3.54 22.76
C CYS A 70 34.51 2.42 22.36
N LEU A 71 34.95 1.51 21.49
CA LEU A 71 34.29 0.24 21.20
C LEU A 71 35.25 -0.89 21.52
N ASP A 72 34.86 -1.78 22.42
CA ASP A 72 35.61 -3.00 22.69
C ASP A 72 35.21 -4.09 21.69
N SER A 73 36.15 -4.95 21.35
CA SER A 73 35.87 -6.13 20.53
C SER A 73 34.98 -7.12 21.28
N SER A 74 34.35 -8.03 20.54
CA SER A 74 33.58 -9.15 21.09
C SER A 74 34.34 -9.99 22.14
N GLY A 75 35.67 -10.03 22.04
CA GLY A 75 36.57 -10.70 23.00
C GLY A 75 36.99 -9.86 24.21
N GLY A 76 36.58 -8.59 24.28
CA GLY A 76 36.68 -7.72 25.46
C GLY A 76 38.11 -7.28 25.82
N ASN A 77 39.01 -7.15 24.85
CA ASN A 77 40.43 -6.78 25.10
C ASN A 77 41.10 -5.99 23.95
N ASP A 78 40.36 -5.58 22.92
CA ASP A 78 40.93 -4.92 21.74
C ASP A 78 39.93 -3.92 21.13
N ASN A 79 40.38 -3.11 20.17
CA ASN A 79 39.52 -2.17 19.46
C ASN A 79 38.49 -2.89 18.57
N GLY A 80 37.21 -2.75 18.91
CA GLY A 80 36.09 -3.36 18.20
C GLY A 80 35.67 -2.66 16.90
N ALA A 81 36.30 -1.54 16.52
CA ALA A 81 35.91 -0.78 15.33
C ALA A 81 35.89 -1.62 14.03
N GLY A 82 36.79 -2.60 13.91
CA GLY A 82 36.86 -3.51 12.76
C GLY A 82 35.70 -4.49 12.65
N GLU A 83 34.95 -4.75 13.74
CA GLU A 83 33.84 -5.71 13.78
C GLU A 83 32.49 -5.07 13.39
N MET A 84 32.40 -3.74 13.35
CA MET A 84 31.14 -3.01 13.17
C MET A 84 30.36 -3.45 11.93
N THR A 85 31.00 -3.46 10.76
CA THR A 85 30.35 -3.83 9.50
C THR A 85 29.87 -5.27 9.53
N THR A 86 30.68 -6.20 10.08
CA THR A 86 30.31 -7.61 10.18
C THR A 86 29.17 -7.87 11.16
N LEU A 87 28.96 -6.96 12.12
CA LEU A 87 27.85 -6.98 13.07
C LEU A 87 26.63 -6.17 12.58
N GLY A 88 26.65 -5.69 11.34
CA GLY A 88 25.53 -4.97 10.72
C GLY A 88 25.49 -3.46 10.96
N CYS A 89 26.50 -2.88 11.62
CA CYS A 89 26.64 -1.43 11.81
C CYS A 89 27.39 -0.80 10.62
N SER A 90 26.85 -0.92 9.41
CA SER A 90 27.38 -0.29 8.20
C SER A 90 26.62 0.97 7.83
N GLU A 91 27.26 1.83 7.04
CA GLU A 91 26.56 2.93 6.37
C GLU A 91 25.47 2.36 5.47
N THR A 92 24.32 3.03 5.44
CA THR A 92 23.25 2.65 4.52
C THR A 92 23.69 2.86 3.08
N SER A 93 23.32 1.91 2.23
CA SER A 93 23.60 1.92 0.80
C SER A 93 22.32 1.70 0.00
N ASP A 94 22.37 1.92 -1.32
CA ASP A 94 21.24 1.63 -2.22
C ASP A 94 20.83 0.15 -2.17
N ALA A 95 21.74 -0.76 -1.82
CA ALA A 95 21.46 -2.19 -1.70
C ALA A 95 20.53 -2.52 -0.52
N ASP A 96 20.38 -1.62 0.46
CA ASP A 96 19.47 -1.80 1.60
C ASP A 96 18.01 -1.48 1.25
N PHE A 97 17.77 -0.84 0.10
CA PHE A 97 16.43 -0.46 -0.38
C PHE A 97 15.92 -1.41 -1.47
N VAL A 98 16.05 -2.71 -1.22
CA VAL A 98 15.54 -3.75 -2.12
C VAL A 98 14.16 -4.23 -1.71
N ALA A 99 13.36 -4.66 -2.69
CA ALA A 99 12.11 -5.33 -2.43
C ALA A 99 12.36 -6.70 -1.79
N GLY A 100 11.60 -7.05 -0.77
CA GLY A 100 11.76 -8.32 -0.06
C GLY A 100 10.74 -8.50 1.07
N PRO A 101 10.75 -9.67 1.72
CA PRO A 101 10.00 -9.87 2.95
C PRO A 101 10.48 -8.87 4.02
N GLY A 102 9.57 -8.49 4.93
CA GLY A 102 9.89 -7.70 6.10
C GLY A 102 10.86 -8.41 7.07
N PRO A 103 11.16 -7.78 8.22
CA PRO A 103 12.02 -8.37 9.24
C PRO A 103 11.45 -9.70 9.73
N LYS A 104 12.34 -10.62 10.14
CA LYS A 104 11.89 -11.91 10.67
C LYS A 104 11.30 -11.74 12.07
N THR A 105 10.47 -12.69 12.48
CA THR A 105 9.80 -12.67 13.79
C THR A 105 10.76 -12.79 14.97
N ASP A 106 11.95 -13.35 14.76
CA ASP A 106 13.04 -13.39 15.74
C ASP A 106 13.83 -12.08 15.82
N GLU A 107 13.67 -11.15 14.87
CA GLU A 107 14.25 -9.81 14.88
C GLU A 107 13.24 -8.77 15.40
N LEU A 108 12.00 -8.85 14.90
CA LEU A 108 10.87 -8.00 15.26
C LEU A 108 9.68 -8.86 15.72
N SER A 109 9.36 -8.81 17.01
CA SER A 109 8.21 -9.50 17.56
C SER A 109 6.96 -8.63 17.53
N ALA A 110 5.81 -9.21 17.89
CA ALA A 110 4.57 -8.46 18.06
C ALA A 110 4.66 -7.34 19.12
N THR A 111 5.61 -7.42 20.06
CA THR A 111 5.75 -6.47 21.17
C THR A 111 6.95 -5.54 21.05
N GLY A 112 8.00 -5.90 20.31
CA GLY A 112 9.21 -5.09 20.25
C GLY A 112 10.33 -5.67 19.38
N PHE A 113 11.56 -5.20 19.62
CA PHE A 113 12.79 -5.70 19.00
C PHE A 113 13.33 -6.87 19.82
N ALA A 114 13.23 -8.09 19.27
CA ALA A 114 13.30 -9.33 20.04
C ALA A 114 14.68 -9.57 20.69
N TRP A 115 15.77 -9.12 20.08
CA TRP A 115 17.12 -9.30 20.61
C TRP A 115 17.61 -8.17 21.52
N HIS A 116 16.85 -7.07 21.61
CA HIS A 116 17.29 -5.88 22.35
C HIS A 116 16.92 -5.96 23.83
N THR A 117 17.55 -6.89 24.54
CA THR A 117 17.41 -7.04 25.99
C THR A 117 18.06 -5.88 26.76
N GLN A 118 17.65 -5.69 28.02
CA GLN A 118 18.22 -4.63 28.86
C GLN A 118 19.69 -4.88 29.14
N ILE A 119 20.51 -3.83 29.01
CA ILE A 119 21.88 -3.80 29.53
C ILE A 119 21.87 -2.99 30.82
N SER A 120 22.14 -3.67 31.94
CA SER A 120 22.21 -3.07 33.27
C SER A 120 23.59 -2.49 33.58
N THR A 121 23.64 -1.69 34.64
CA THR A 121 24.87 -1.17 35.27
C THR A 121 25.97 -2.22 35.35
N GLY A 122 27.17 -1.86 34.88
CA GLY A 122 28.35 -2.72 34.86
C GLY A 122 28.44 -3.63 33.65
N SER A 123 27.32 -4.07 33.08
CA SER A 123 27.29 -5.07 32.00
C SER A 123 27.67 -4.49 30.63
N GLY A 124 27.42 -3.20 30.40
CA GLY A 124 27.79 -2.52 29.16
C GLY A 124 29.24 -2.04 29.10
N LYS A 125 30.04 -2.27 30.15
CA LYS A 125 31.42 -1.77 30.23
C LYS A 125 32.35 -2.63 29.40
N GLY A 126 33.12 -1.99 28.52
CA GLY A 126 34.29 -2.60 27.90
C GLY A 126 35.54 -2.51 28.80
N THR A 127 36.68 -2.78 28.18
CA THR A 127 38.02 -2.75 28.78
C THR A 127 38.27 -1.44 29.51
N ALA A 128 38.71 -1.55 30.77
CA ALA A 128 38.96 -0.39 31.61
C ALA A 128 40.02 0.55 31.01
N ASN A 129 39.84 1.85 31.22
CA ASN A 129 40.77 2.92 30.81
C ASN A 129 41.00 3.06 29.29
N LYS A 130 40.12 2.50 28.45
CA LYS A 130 40.20 2.65 26.99
C LYS A 130 39.38 3.81 26.44
N CYS A 131 38.19 4.04 26.99
CA CYS A 131 37.30 5.09 26.51
C CYS A 131 37.28 6.31 27.43
N GLY A 132 37.67 7.48 26.89
CA GLY A 132 37.53 8.77 27.57
C GLY A 132 36.21 9.50 27.25
N PHE A 133 35.50 9.08 26.21
CA PHE A 133 34.33 9.76 25.67
C PHE A 133 33.10 9.68 26.60
N LEU A 134 32.87 8.52 27.23
CA LEU A 134 31.68 8.28 28.07
C LEU A 134 31.85 8.73 29.54
N LYS A 135 32.75 9.67 29.80
CA LYS A 135 32.84 10.31 31.13
C LYS A 135 31.61 11.16 31.38
N THR A 136 31.21 11.26 32.64
CA THR A 136 30.11 12.14 33.05
C THR A 136 30.58 13.19 34.06
N HIS A 137 29.94 14.36 34.05
CA HIS A 137 30.18 15.44 34.98
C HIS A 137 28.88 16.18 35.34
N GLY A 138 28.79 16.69 36.57
CA GLY A 138 27.64 17.49 37.03
C GLY A 138 27.64 18.94 36.52
N THR A 139 28.72 19.38 35.87
CA THR A 139 28.90 20.74 35.34
C THR A 139 29.68 20.72 34.01
N PRO A 140 29.08 20.15 32.94
CA PRO A 140 29.75 19.96 31.66
C PRO A 140 30.15 21.28 30.98
N GLN A 141 29.56 22.41 31.39
CA GLN A 141 29.98 23.74 30.94
C GLN A 141 31.38 24.16 31.41
N SER A 142 31.92 23.50 32.45
CA SER A 142 33.24 23.82 33.02
C SER A 142 34.17 22.62 33.10
N ASN A 143 33.68 21.43 32.78
CA ASN A 143 34.43 20.18 32.86
C ASN A 143 34.04 19.26 31.71
N ALA A 144 34.98 18.53 31.13
CA ALA A 144 34.69 17.60 30.04
C ALA A 144 33.80 16.43 30.49
N GLY A 145 32.84 16.03 29.66
CA GLY A 145 31.99 14.85 29.86
C GLY A 145 30.51 15.12 29.60
N PHE A 146 29.72 14.04 29.55
CA PHE A 146 28.26 14.11 29.46
C PHE A 146 27.65 14.54 30.80
N TYR A 147 26.51 15.21 30.73
CA TYR A 147 25.81 15.62 31.95
C TYR A 147 25.34 14.41 32.75
N SER A 148 25.75 14.30 34.02
CA SER A 148 25.46 13.13 34.86
C SER A 148 24.06 13.12 35.51
N THR A 149 23.39 14.27 35.57
CA THR A 149 22.05 14.41 36.18
C THR A 149 21.01 14.75 35.11
N ARG A 150 20.92 13.87 34.11
CA ARG A 150 20.03 14.05 32.95
C ARG A 150 18.58 14.26 33.42
N PRO A 151 17.87 15.29 32.94
CA PRO A 151 16.44 15.44 33.14
C PRO A 151 15.67 14.19 32.69
N ALA A 152 14.50 13.91 33.29
CA ALA A 152 13.68 12.75 32.92
C ALA A 152 13.20 12.76 31.45
N ASN A 153 13.26 13.90 30.76
CA ASN A 153 12.93 14.06 29.34
C ASN A 153 14.15 14.01 28.40
N ASP A 154 15.35 13.71 28.93
CA ASP A 154 16.54 13.53 28.09
C ASP A 154 16.38 12.29 27.22
N LYS A 155 16.57 12.47 25.90
CA LYS A 155 16.49 11.39 24.91
C LYS A 155 17.72 10.50 24.91
N GLY A 156 18.69 10.67 25.82
CA GLY A 156 19.85 9.79 25.86
C GLY A 156 20.78 9.99 24.66
N LEU A 157 21.57 8.97 24.36
CA LEU A 157 22.32 8.81 23.12
C LEU A 157 21.54 7.84 22.21
N ALA A 158 21.59 8.06 20.90
CA ALA A 158 20.84 7.28 19.90
C ALA A 158 19.34 7.11 20.27
N HIS A 159 18.64 8.22 20.52
CA HIS A 159 17.21 8.23 20.86
C HIS A 159 16.83 7.31 22.05
N GLY A 160 17.71 7.18 23.03
CA GLY A 160 17.41 6.54 24.32
C GLY A 160 17.88 5.10 24.38
N LEU A 161 18.46 4.59 23.28
CA LEU A 161 19.12 3.27 23.26
C LEU A 161 20.27 3.19 24.24
N LEU A 162 21.01 4.29 24.43
CA LEU A 162 22.12 4.32 25.36
C LEU A 162 22.00 5.50 26.31
N THR A 163 22.08 5.20 27.60
CA THR A 163 22.24 6.20 28.65
C THR A 163 23.42 5.81 29.53
N LEU A 164 23.82 6.70 30.43
CA LEU A 164 24.95 6.47 31.32
C LEU A 164 24.42 6.44 32.75
N ASN A 165 24.60 5.32 33.44
CA ASN A 165 24.28 5.18 34.87
C ASN A 165 25.39 5.81 35.76
N GLY A 166 26.55 6.06 35.16
CA GLY A 166 27.70 6.71 35.78
C GLY A 166 28.78 6.93 34.73
N ALA A 167 29.92 7.51 35.13
CA ALA A 167 31.05 7.66 34.22
C ALA A 167 31.50 6.29 33.69
N ASN A 168 31.60 6.15 32.37
CA ASN A 168 31.98 4.91 31.69
C ASN A 168 31.12 3.71 32.08
N ASP A 169 29.83 3.93 32.33
CA ASP A 169 28.86 2.90 32.68
C ASP A 169 27.62 2.99 31.78
N PRO A 170 27.76 2.60 30.49
CA PRO A 170 26.66 2.63 29.56
C PRO A 170 25.63 1.55 29.91
N ILE A 171 24.37 1.95 29.84
CA ILE A 171 23.21 1.09 30.04
C ILE A 171 22.26 1.27 28.86
N ALA A 172 21.48 0.22 28.57
CA ALA A 172 20.51 0.23 27.48
C ALA A 172 19.17 -0.31 28.00
N PRO A 173 18.03 0.33 27.65
CA PRO A 173 16.72 -0.19 28.02
C PRO A 173 16.40 -1.47 27.25
N ALA A 174 15.49 -2.29 27.79
CA ALA A 174 14.88 -3.34 26.99
C ALA A 174 13.96 -2.71 25.92
N LEU A 175 14.09 -3.15 24.67
CA LEU A 175 13.13 -2.84 23.60
C LEU A 175 12.34 -4.07 23.16
N THR A 176 12.45 -5.18 23.89
CA THR A 176 11.71 -6.43 23.62
C THR A 176 10.19 -6.27 23.81
N ASP A 177 9.77 -5.29 24.61
CA ASP A 177 8.37 -4.91 24.79
C ASP A 177 8.22 -3.38 24.83
N LEU A 178 7.61 -2.84 23.78
CA LEU A 178 7.30 -1.42 23.58
C LEU A 178 5.80 -1.13 23.77
N SER A 179 5.05 -2.08 24.31
CA SER A 179 3.65 -1.92 24.65
C SER A 179 3.49 -0.78 25.67
N GLY A 180 2.62 0.18 25.37
CA GLY A 180 2.38 1.35 26.23
C GLY A 180 3.49 2.40 26.25
N LYS A 181 4.54 2.27 25.42
CA LYS A 181 5.68 3.22 25.38
C LYS A 181 5.49 4.43 24.46
N ALA A 182 4.29 4.63 23.92
CA ALA A 182 3.98 5.74 23.01
C ALA A 182 4.28 7.13 23.59
N ALA A 183 4.01 7.32 24.89
CA ALA A 183 4.24 8.59 25.60
C ALA A 183 5.54 8.60 26.42
N ASP A 184 6.33 7.53 26.36
CA ASP A 184 7.59 7.43 27.10
C ASP A 184 8.62 8.39 26.48
N PRO A 185 9.13 9.38 27.21
CA PRO A 185 10.05 10.35 26.64
C PRO A 185 11.35 9.71 26.18
N ALA A 186 11.81 8.59 26.72
CA ALA A 186 13.01 7.92 26.22
C ALA A 186 12.69 6.99 25.04
N LEU A 187 11.55 6.30 25.06
CA LEU A 187 11.26 5.19 24.16
C LEU A 187 10.23 5.47 23.07
N SER A 188 9.62 6.66 23.04
CA SER A 188 8.56 7.00 22.08
C SER A 188 8.98 6.80 20.62
N PHE A 189 10.24 7.09 20.29
CA PHE A 189 10.77 6.89 18.93
C PHE A 189 10.79 5.41 18.56
N TRP A 190 11.36 4.55 19.42
CA TRP A 190 11.43 3.11 19.18
C TRP A 190 10.04 2.46 19.13
N HIS A 191 9.11 2.93 19.96
CA HIS A 191 7.70 2.56 19.86
C HIS A 191 7.13 2.92 18.48
N SER A 192 7.35 4.15 18.00
CA SER A 192 6.87 4.57 16.67
C SER A 192 7.52 3.78 15.54
N ALA A 193 8.81 3.47 15.64
CA ALA A 193 9.52 2.65 14.66
C ALA A 193 8.99 1.22 14.61
N HIS A 194 8.88 0.54 15.76
CA HIS A 194 8.28 -0.78 15.87
C HIS A 194 6.85 -0.79 15.30
N LYS A 195 6.02 0.17 15.70
CA LYS A 195 4.63 0.28 15.22
C LYS A 195 4.55 0.51 13.72
N ALA A 196 5.42 1.34 13.14
CA ALA A 196 5.42 1.63 11.71
C ALA A 196 5.80 0.40 10.89
N VAL A 197 6.85 -0.32 11.31
CA VAL A 197 7.33 -1.53 10.62
C VAL A 197 6.30 -2.65 10.74
N THR A 198 5.79 -2.94 11.94
CA THR A 198 4.73 -3.95 12.14
C THR A 198 3.46 -3.63 11.35
N SER A 199 3.02 -2.37 11.34
CA SER A 199 1.85 -1.95 10.54
C SER A 199 2.02 -2.17 9.03
N SER A 200 3.26 -2.12 8.54
CA SER A 200 3.58 -2.38 7.13
C SER A 200 3.75 -3.87 6.85
N ASP A 201 4.26 -4.65 7.81
CA ASP A 201 4.44 -6.11 7.69
C ASP A 201 3.10 -6.86 7.77
N ASP A 202 2.17 -6.36 8.59
CA ASP A 202 0.81 -6.89 8.71
C ASP A 202 -0.05 -6.64 7.44
N GLU A 203 0.43 -5.85 6.48
CA GLU A 203 -0.31 -5.58 5.25
C GLU A 203 -0.35 -6.81 4.34
N LYS A 204 -1.54 -7.35 4.17
CA LYS A 204 -1.78 -8.42 3.20
C LYS A 204 -1.95 -7.82 1.80
N SER A 205 -1.10 -8.27 0.88
CA SER A 205 -1.32 -8.08 -0.54
C SER A 205 -2.67 -8.69 -0.93
N ASP A 206 -3.54 -7.92 -1.60
CA ASP A 206 -4.70 -8.52 -2.25
C ASP A 206 -4.21 -9.26 -3.48
N THR A 207 -4.33 -10.58 -3.46
CA THR A 207 -4.04 -11.38 -4.64
C THR A 207 -5.26 -11.37 -5.54
N THR A 208 -5.13 -10.73 -6.69
CA THR A 208 -6.08 -10.88 -7.79
C THR A 208 -5.60 -12.03 -8.66
N SER A 209 -6.50 -12.92 -9.09
CA SER A 209 -6.14 -14.02 -10.01
C SER A 209 -5.45 -13.46 -11.25
N GLU A 210 -4.43 -14.12 -11.78
CA GLU A 210 -3.82 -13.72 -13.06
C GLU A 210 -4.71 -14.07 -14.27
N ASP A 211 -5.59 -15.06 -14.12
CA ASP A 211 -6.58 -15.44 -15.14
C ASP A 211 -7.72 -14.40 -15.19
N GLU A 212 -7.80 -13.68 -16.30
CA GLU A 212 -8.84 -12.65 -16.56
C GLU A 212 -10.27 -13.18 -16.37
N THR A 213 -10.52 -14.42 -16.80
CA THR A 213 -11.85 -15.03 -16.73
C THR A 213 -12.18 -15.38 -15.29
N GLN A 214 -11.21 -15.90 -14.54
CA GLN A 214 -11.38 -16.13 -13.11
C GLN A 214 -11.59 -14.81 -12.35
N ARG A 215 -10.89 -13.72 -12.71
CA ARG A 215 -11.16 -12.39 -12.12
C ARG A 215 -12.60 -11.94 -12.34
N LEU A 216 -13.16 -12.17 -13.53
CA LEU A 216 -14.55 -11.85 -13.81
C LEU A 216 -15.52 -12.73 -13.00
N LYS A 217 -15.21 -14.02 -12.81
CA LYS A 217 -15.96 -14.92 -11.93
C LYS A 217 -15.92 -14.48 -10.47
N ASP A 218 -14.76 -14.04 -9.99
CA ASP A 218 -14.60 -13.52 -8.63
C ASP A 218 -15.40 -12.22 -8.45
N LEU A 219 -15.37 -11.32 -9.45
CA LEU A 219 -16.18 -10.10 -9.46
C LEU A 219 -17.68 -10.40 -9.44
N ALA A 220 -18.15 -11.34 -10.26
CA ALA A 220 -19.56 -11.74 -10.32
C ALA A 220 -20.05 -12.44 -9.05
N GLY A 221 -19.17 -13.13 -8.33
CA GLY A 221 -19.45 -13.70 -7.02
C GLY A 221 -19.32 -12.71 -5.86
N GLY A 222 -18.69 -11.55 -6.09
CA GLY A 222 -18.40 -10.55 -5.07
C GLY A 222 -19.60 -9.69 -4.69
N THR A 223 -19.47 -8.94 -3.59
CA THR A 223 -20.52 -8.04 -3.09
C THR A 223 -20.78 -6.83 -3.99
N LYS A 224 -19.77 -6.37 -4.73
CA LYS A 224 -19.85 -5.19 -5.62
C LYS A 224 -20.79 -5.39 -6.80
N ILE A 225 -21.02 -6.63 -7.25
CA ILE A 225 -21.85 -6.89 -8.43
C ILE A 225 -23.33 -6.64 -8.18
N GLU A 226 -23.81 -6.77 -6.94
CA GLU A 226 -25.22 -6.52 -6.61
C GLU A 226 -25.58 -5.05 -6.75
N GLU A 227 -24.71 -4.18 -6.23
CA GLU A 227 -24.85 -2.74 -6.37
C GLU A 227 -24.77 -2.33 -7.85
N ALA A 228 -23.80 -2.89 -8.58
CA ALA A 228 -23.66 -2.62 -10.01
C ALA A 228 -24.92 -3.04 -10.81
N LEU A 229 -25.48 -4.21 -10.52
CA LEU A 229 -26.73 -4.67 -11.14
C LEU A 229 -27.91 -3.74 -10.82
N LYS A 230 -28.04 -3.29 -9.57
CA LYS A 230 -29.10 -2.33 -9.19
C LYS A 230 -29.01 -1.05 -10.01
N ILE A 231 -27.80 -0.48 -10.12
CA ILE A 231 -27.57 0.78 -10.86
C ILE A 231 -27.89 0.60 -12.34
N VAL A 232 -27.34 -0.46 -12.96
CA VAL A 232 -27.53 -0.73 -14.39
C VAL A 232 -29.01 -0.96 -14.72
N LEU A 233 -29.71 -1.79 -13.93
CA LEU A 233 -31.12 -2.08 -14.16
C LEU A 233 -32.04 -0.89 -13.88
N ALA A 234 -31.73 -0.08 -12.85
CA ALA A 234 -32.51 1.11 -12.54
C ALA A 234 -32.44 2.16 -13.67
N GLY A 235 -31.24 2.39 -14.21
CA GLY A 235 -31.06 3.25 -15.38
C GLY A 235 -31.87 2.79 -16.59
N GLN A 236 -32.02 1.48 -16.78
CA GLN A 236 -32.84 0.91 -17.87
C GLN A 236 -34.33 1.05 -17.64
N ASN A 237 -34.78 0.87 -16.40
CA ASN A 237 -36.19 0.99 -16.05
C ASN A 237 -36.65 2.43 -15.84
N ASN A 238 -35.75 3.41 -16.01
CA ASN A 238 -35.98 4.81 -15.69
C ASN A 238 -36.50 4.98 -14.25
N THR A 239 -35.96 4.19 -13.34
CA THR A 239 -36.25 4.23 -11.90
C THR A 239 -34.99 4.60 -11.13
N LYS A 240 -35.14 4.95 -9.85
CA LYS A 240 -33.99 5.06 -8.97
C LYS A 240 -33.49 3.68 -8.54
N PRO A 241 -32.19 3.51 -8.22
CA PRO A 241 -31.67 2.25 -7.69
C PRO A 241 -32.40 1.74 -6.45
N GLU A 242 -32.85 2.64 -5.57
CA GLU A 242 -33.57 2.31 -4.33
C GLU A 242 -35.02 1.85 -4.59
N GLU A 243 -35.57 2.22 -5.74
CA GLU A 243 -36.94 1.92 -6.15
C GLU A 243 -37.03 0.67 -7.05
N LEU A 244 -35.87 0.06 -7.38
CA LEU A 244 -35.81 -1.14 -8.22
C LEU A 244 -36.46 -2.33 -7.51
N LYS A 245 -37.50 -2.89 -8.13
CA LYS A 245 -38.20 -4.09 -7.65
C LYS A 245 -37.67 -5.33 -8.37
N GLY A 246 -37.65 -6.46 -7.67
CA GLY A 246 -37.28 -7.76 -8.22
C GLY A 246 -36.23 -8.48 -7.39
N ASN A 247 -35.98 -9.75 -7.75
CA ASN A 247 -34.97 -10.57 -7.11
C ASN A 247 -33.64 -10.49 -7.90
N LEU A 248 -32.60 -9.92 -7.28
CA LEU A 248 -31.29 -9.80 -7.91
C LEU A 248 -30.58 -11.15 -8.08
N ASP A 249 -30.93 -12.16 -7.29
CA ASP A 249 -30.34 -13.49 -7.44
C ASP A 249 -30.81 -14.14 -8.74
N ASP A 250 -32.08 -13.97 -9.10
CA ASP A 250 -32.62 -14.46 -10.37
C ASP A 250 -31.96 -13.74 -11.56
N VAL A 251 -31.71 -12.43 -11.43
CA VAL A 251 -30.96 -11.65 -12.42
C VAL A 251 -29.52 -12.14 -12.53
N LYS A 252 -28.84 -12.35 -11.39
CA LYS A 252 -27.46 -12.88 -11.36
C LYS A 252 -27.39 -14.23 -12.07
N ILE A 253 -28.30 -15.16 -11.78
CA ILE A 253 -28.37 -16.47 -12.44
C ILE A 253 -28.66 -16.30 -13.94
N ALA A 254 -29.54 -15.37 -14.31
CA ALA A 254 -29.84 -15.09 -15.71
C ALA A 254 -28.61 -14.57 -16.46
N PHE A 255 -27.85 -13.63 -15.88
CA PHE A 255 -26.71 -12.97 -16.52
C PHE A 255 -25.42 -13.79 -16.46
N PHE A 256 -25.10 -14.35 -15.30
CA PHE A 256 -23.80 -14.99 -15.05
C PHE A 256 -23.90 -16.52 -14.95
N GLY A 257 -25.11 -17.07 -14.80
CA GLY A 257 -25.30 -18.50 -14.55
C GLY A 257 -25.21 -18.82 -13.06
N LYS A 258 -25.66 -20.03 -12.67
CA LYS A 258 -25.76 -20.42 -11.26
C LYS A 258 -24.39 -20.48 -10.56
N ASN A 259 -23.35 -20.81 -11.32
CA ASN A 259 -21.99 -20.93 -10.83
C ASN A 259 -21.04 -19.98 -11.58
N ASN A 260 -21.55 -18.84 -12.04
CA ASN A 260 -20.81 -17.91 -12.90
C ASN A 260 -20.31 -18.56 -14.21
N ASP A 261 -20.99 -19.62 -14.67
CA ASP A 261 -20.64 -20.43 -15.83
C ASP A 261 -20.87 -19.74 -17.19
N LYS A 262 -21.72 -18.70 -17.24
CA LYS A 262 -21.92 -17.90 -18.46
C LYS A 262 -20.80 -16.88 -18.72
N ILE A 263 -19.93 -16.65 -17.74
CA ILE A 263 -18.85 -15.64 -17.86
C ILE A 263 -17.82 -16.03 -18.92
N ASP A 264 -17.55 -17.32 -19.09
CA ASP A 264 -16.58 -17.80 -20.10
C ASP A 264 -17.04 -17.41 -21.52
N SER A 265 -18.33 -17.63 -21.80
CA SER A 265 -18.95 -17.21 -23.07
C SER A 265 -18.98 -15.69 -23.19
N LEU A 266 -19.42 -15.00 -22.14
CA LEU A 266 -19.51 -13.53 -22.14
C LEU A 266 -18.15 -12.89 -22.41
N TRP A 267 -17.07 -13.37 -21.76
CA TRP A 267 -15.73 -12.85 -21.96
C TRP A 267 -15.18 -13.15 -23.35
N THR A 268 -15.49 -14.33 -23.89
CA THR A 268 -15.12 -14.71 -25.26
C THR A 268 -15.78 -13.78 -26.29
N ASP A 269 -17.08 -13.53 -26.13
CA ASP A 269 -17.85 -12.64 -27.01
C ASP A 269 -17.36 -11.18 -26.89
N LEU A 270 -17.05 -10.74 -25.67
CA LEU A 270 -16.54 -9.39 -25.43
C LEU A 270 -15.19 -9.19 -26.13
N LYS A 271 -14.26 -10.14 -25.99
CA LYS A 271 -12.96 -10.09 -26.68
C LYS A 271 -13.09 -10.10 -28.20
N ALA A 272 -14.04 -10.86 -28.74
CA ALA A 272 -14.29 -10.95 -30.17
C ALA A 272 -14.98 -9.69 -30.76
N THR A 273 -15.50 -8.80 -29.92
CA THR A 273 -16.22 -7.59 -30.35
C THR A 273 -15.31 -6.71 -31.20
N LYS A 274 -15.76 -6.36 -32.41
CA LYS A 274 -15.05 -5.45 -33.31
C LYS A 274 -15.28 -4.01 -32.88
N VAL A 275 -14.19 -3.28 -32.63
CA VAL A 275 -14.20 -1.87 -32.25
C VAL A 275 -13.40 -1.05 -33.26
N ILE A 276 -13.65 0.26 -33.29
CA ILE A 276 -12.88 1.18 -34.13
C ILE A 276 -11.38 1.14 -33.80
N GLU A 277 -10.54 1.29 -34.80
CA GLU A 277 -9.09 1.46 -34.60
C GLU A 277 -8.76 2.95 -34.48
N THR A 278 -8.41 3.42 -33.28
CA THR A 278 -8.16 4.85 -33.05
C THR A 278 -6.88 5.30 -33.76
N GLY A 279 -6.98 6.29 -34.65
CA GLY A 279 -5.84 6.80 -35.43
C GLY A 279 -5.67 6.13 -36.80
N ALA A 280 -6.48 5.14 -37.14
CA ALA A 280 -6.63 4.64 -38.49
C ALA A 280 -7.79 5.33 -39.22
N GLY A 281 -7.85 5.21 -40.55
CA GLY A 281 -8.97 5.70 -41.35
C GLY A 281 -10.32 5.11 -40.90
N THR A 282 -11.42 5.79 -41.26
CA THR A 282 -12.79 5.62 -40.71
C THR A 282 -13.38 4.21 -40.77
N ASP A 283 -12.81 3.31 -41.58
CA ASP A 283 -13.37 1.98 -41.83
C ASP A 283 -12.57 0.84 -41.16
N LYS A 284 -11.46 1.17 -40.47
CA LYS A 284 -10.65 0.15 -39.82
C LYS A 284 -11.20 -0.25 -38.46
N THR A 285 -11.24 -1.56 -38.23
CA THR A 285 -11.69 -2.16 -36.97
C THR A 285 -10.71 -3.24 -36.52
N ARG A 286 -10.61 -3.42 -35.20
CA ARG A 286 -9.81 -4.46 -34.55
C ARG A 286 -10.64 -5.14 -33.45
N THR A 287 -10.19 -6.28 -32.93
CA THR A 287 -10.95 -6.93 -31.84
C THR A 287 -10.65 -6.25 -30.50
N LEU A 288 -11.64 -6.20 -29.60
CA LEU A 288 -11.47 -5.59 -28.28
C LEU A 288 -10.38 -6.31 -27.47
N GLY A 289 -10.30 -7.64 -27.60
CA GLY A 289 -9.29 -8.45 -26.92
C GLY A 289 -7.85 -8.23 -27.39
N GLU A 290 -7.63 -7.58 -28.54
CA GLU A 290 -6.29 -7.20 -28.99
C GLU A 290 -5.77 -5.93 -28.29
N ILE A 291 -6.61 -5.18 -27.57
CA ILE A 291 -6.26 -3.88 -27.00
C ILE A 291 -5.86 -4.05 -25.53
N THR A 292 -4.59 -3.79 -25.23
CA THR A 292 -4.03 -3.91 -23.87
C THR A 292 -3.82 -2.55 -23.18
N GLY A 293 -3.88 -1.45 -23.92
CA GLY A 293 -3.60 -0.11 -23.40
C GLY A 293 -4.83 0.57 -22.82
N GLY A 294 -4.81 0.91 -21.52
CA GLY A 294 -5.92 1.61 -20.85
C GLY A 294 -6.31 2.95 -21.50
N ALA A 295 -5.33 3.72 -21.98
CA ALA A 295 -5.59 4.98 -22.69
C ALA A 295 -6.28 4.78 -24.05
N GLU A 296 -6.00 3.67 -24.74
CA GLU A 296 -6.68 3.32 -25.99
C GLU A 296 -8.12 2.88 -25.73
N LEU A 297 -8.33 2.02 -24.72
CA LEU A 297 -9.67 1.62 -24.27
C LEU A 297 -10.55 2.83 -23.90
N GLN A 298 -9.98 3.83 -23.22
CA GLN A 298 -10.72 5.04 -22.85
C GLN A 298 -11.13 5.89 -24.07
N LYS A 299 -10.28 5.99 -25.10
CA LYS A 299 -10.63 6.69 -26.36
C LYS A 299 -11.75 5.97 -27.10
N ILE A 300 -11.69 4.64 -27.15
CA ILE A 300 -12.72 3.81 -27.79
C ILE A 300 -14.05 3.96 -27.04
N LEU A 301 -14.03 3.91 -25.71
CA LEU A 301 -15.20 4.16 -24.88
C LEU A 301 -15.81 5.54 -25.18
N ALA A 302 -14.99 6.60 -25.17
CA ALA A 302 -15.44 7.95 -25.45
C ALA A 302 -16.08 8.09 -26.84
N TYR A 303 -15.52 7.44 -27.86
CA TYR A 303 -16.10 7.40 -29.21
C TYR A 303 -17.50 6.78 -29.20
N TYR A 304 -17.67 5.59 -28.60
CA TYR A 304 -18.97 4.92 -28.56
C TYR A 304 -19.98 5.65 -27.66
N THR A 305 -19.54 6.32 -26.59
CA THR A 305 -20.41 7.20 -25.79
C THR A 305 -20.95 8.35 -26.64
N ALA A 306 -20.10 9.05 -27.39
CA ALA A 306 -20.52 10.13 -28.27
C ALA A 306 -21.46 9.64 -29.37
N GLN A 307 -21.16 8.49 -29.99
CA GLN A 307 -22.02 7.88 -31.01
C GLN A 307 -23.40 7.51 -30.45
N THR A 308 -23.47 6.97 -29.24
CA THR A 308 -24.73 6.61 -28.58
C THR A 308 -25.58 7.85 -28.29
N GLN A 309 -24.96 8.93 -27.83
CA GLN A 309 -25.65 10.21 -27.60
C GLN A 309 -26.24 10.80 -28.89
N GLU A 310 -25.49 10.79 -29.99
CA GLU A 310 -25.99 11.27 -31.29
C GLU A 310 -27.11 10.38 -31.86
N THR A 311 -26.99 9.06 -31.68
CA THR A 311 -28.04 8.12 -32.08
C THR A 311 -29.32 8.37 -31.27
N PHE A 312 -29.21 8.60 -29.96
CA PHE A 312 -30.35 8.92 -29.11
C PHE A 312 -31.05 10.20 -29.57
N LYS A 313 -30.30 11.29 -29.82
CA LYS A 313 -30.86 12.54 -30.37
C LYS A 313 -31.61 12.30 -31.67
N THR A 314 -31.05 11.48 -32.56
CA THR A 314 -31.66 11.16 -33.86
C THR A 314 -32.97 10.38 -33.69
N ILE A 315 -32.99 9.36 -32.83
CA ILE A 315 -34.19 8.57 -32.54
C ILE A 315 -35.26 9.44 -31.89
N THR A 316 -34.90 10.27 -30.90
CA THR A 316 -35.86 11.20 -30.27
C THR A 316 -36.48 12.13 -31.31
N LYS A 317 -35.68 12.68 -32.22
CA LYS A 317 -36.18 13.52 -33.31
C LYS A 317 -37.13 12.76 -34.24
N GLN A 318 -36.81 11.51 -34.57
CA GLN A 318 -37.70 10.67 -35.38
C GLN A 318 -39.02 10.36 -34.66
N ILE A 319 -38.98 10.06 -33.36
CA ILE A 319 -40.19 9.84 -32.55
C ILE A 319 -41.04 11.11 -32.56
N THR A 320 -40.46 12.28 -32.29
CA THR A 320 -41.20 13.56 -32.31
C THR A 320 -41.82 13.85 -33.69
N ASN A 321 -41.10 13.56 -34.77
CA ASN A 321 -41.63 13.71 -36.12
C ASN A 321 -42.80 12.76 -36.37
N LEU A 322 -42.67 11.48 -36.00
CA LEU A 322 -43.74 10.47 -36.13
C LEU A 322 -44.96 10.82 -35.28
N GLU A 323 -44.77 11.32 -34.06
CA GLU A 323 -45.87 11.79 -33.20
C GLU A 323 -46.61 12.98 -33.81
N THR A 324 -45.87 13.89 -34.45
CA THR A 324 -46.45 15.05 -35.16
C THR A 324 -47.23 14.62 -36.40
N GLU A 325 -46.65 13.74 -37.23
CA GLU A 325 -47.32 13.17 -38.41
C GLU A 325 -48.60 12.41 -38.04
N LEU A 326 -48.56 11.61 -36.96
CA LEU A 326 -49.72 10.88 -36.47
C LEU A 326 -50.83 11.81 -35.94
N ALA A 327 -50.46 12.95 -35.34
CA ALA A 327 -51.42 13.97 -34.92
C ALA A 327 -52.07 14.66 -36.12
N ASP A 328 -51.29 14.97 -37.16
CA ASP A 328 -51.77 15.59 -38.39
C ASP A 328 -52.70 14.66 -39.20
N GLU A 329 -52.42 13.34 -39.23
CA GLU A 329 -53.30 12.35 -39.87
C GLU A 329 -54.64 12.18 -39.14
N LYS A 330 -54.63 12.20 -37.79
CA LYS A 330 -55.87 12.19 -36.99
C LYS A 330 -56.68 13.46 -37.18
N GLY A 331 -56.03 14.61 -37.36
CA GLY A 331 -56.70 15.88 -37.63
C GLY A 331 -57.35 15.98 -39.03
N LYS A 332 -56.85 15.21 -40.01
CA LYS A 332 -57.39 15.15 -41.38
C LYS A 332 -58.51 14.11 -41.59
N SER A 333 -58.78 13.29 -40.56
CA SER A 333 -59.80 12.22 -40.59
C SER A 333 -61.15 12.64 -39.98
N LEU A 334 -61.35 13.93 -39.70
CA LEU A 334 -62.58 14.56 -39.20
C LEU A 334 -63.19 15.47 -40.28
#